data_AF-A0A4C1WWH1-F1
#
_entry.id   AF-A0A4C1WWH1-F1
#
_cell.length_a   1.000
_cell.length_b   1.000
_cell.length_c   1.000
_cell.angle_alpha   90.00
_cell.angle_beta   90.00
_cell.angle_gamma   90.00
#
_symmetry.space_group_name_H-M   'P 1'
#
loop_
_entity.id
_entity.type
_entity.pdbx_description
1 polymer ?
#
loop_
_entity_poly.entity_id
_entity_poly.type
_entity_poly.pdbx_seq_one_letter_code
_entity_poly.pdbx_strand_id
1 'polypeptide(L)'
;MCIRTVMTYASPVFAHAAPKALHRLQVIQNKFCRAETDAHWCVRNSVLHRDLELPTISKYMKDASKRFFDIARSHPNALLRAAVDYQPPHPYP
;
A
#
# COMPACT_ATOMS: atom_id res chain seq x y z
N MET A 1 -12.53 -9.95 0.47
CA MET A 1 -11.53 -10.19 1.53
C MET A 1 -10.14 -10.56 1.01
N CYS A 2 -10.02 -11.23 -0.15
CA CYS A 2 -8.73 -11.78 -0.61
C CYS A 2 -7.66 -10.74 -0.96
N ILE A 3 -8.01 -9.61 -1.59
CA ILE A 3 -7.03 -8.59 -1.99
C ILE A 3 -6.39 -7.91 -0.77
N ARG A 4 -7.19 -7.63 0.26
CA ARG A 4 -6.73 -6.94 1.47
C ARG A 4 -5.69 -7.76 2.25
N THR A 5 -5.88 -9.08 2.33
CA THR A 5 -4.96 -9.98 3.02
C THR A 5 -3.61 -10.05 2.31
N VAL A 6 -3.60 -10.19 0.97
CA VAL A 6 -2.37 -10.20 0.16
C VAL A 6 -1.61 -8.87 0.30
N MET A 7 -2.34 -7.76 0.25
CA MET A 7 -1.77 -6.42 0.41
C MET A 7 -1.20 -6.17 1.82
N THR A 8 -1.78 -6.78 2.86
CA THR A 8 -1.28 -6.67 4.24
C THR A 8 -0.04 -7.52 4.47
N TYR A 9 0.00 -8.75 3.94
CA TYR A 9 1.15 -9.65 4.11
C TYR A 9 2.40 -9.14 3.39
N ALA A 10 2.23 -8.61 2.16
CA ALA A 10 3.33 -8.04 1.39
C ALA A 10 3.64 -6.56 1.73
N SER A 11 3.02 -6.01 2.79
CA SER A 11 3.19 -4.62 3.23
C SER A 11 4.66 -4.17 3.38
N PRO A 12 5.61 -4.98 3.91
CA PRO A 12 7.04 -4.63 3.94
C PRO A 12 7.65 -4.50 2.54
N VAL A 13 7.25 -5.37 1.61
CA VAL A 13 7.70 -5.36 0.21
C VAL A 13 7.17 -4.12 -0.50
N PHE A 14 5.93 -3.71 -0.19
CA PHE A 14 5.33 -2.52 -0.78
C PHE A 14 5.95 -1.20 -0.28
N ALA A 15 6.56 -1.17 0.90
CA ALA A 15 7.34 -0.03 1.36
C ALA A 15 8.51 0.30 0.41
N HIS A 16 9.05 -0.74 -0.24
CA HIS A 16 10.16 -0.65 -1.20
C HIS A 16 9.69 -0.82 -2.66
N ALA A 17 8.38 -0.89 -2.92
CA ALA A 17 7.88 -1.03 -4.27
C ALA A 17 8.11 0.23 -5.10
N ALA A 18 8.49 0.05 -6.36
CA ALA A 18 8.71 1.16 -7.28
C ALA A 18 7.43 2.01 -7.44
N PRO A 19 7.51 3.35 -7.39
CA PRO A 19 6.35 4.23 -7.54
C PRO A 19 5.53 3.98 -8.82
N LYS A 20 6.21 3.55 -9.89
CA LYS A 20 5.58 3.17 -11.17
C LYS A 20 4.61 1.99 -11.04
N ALA A 21 4.94 1.00 -10.22
CA ALA A 21 4.08 -0.15 -9.97
C ALA A 21 2.85 0.25 -9.14
N LEU A 22 3.04 1.07 -8.10
CA LEU A 22 1.95 1.62 -7.29
C LEU A 22 1.01 2.49 -8.13
N HIS A 23 1.54 3.30 -9.03
CA HIS A 23 0.74 4.10 -9.96
C HIS A 23 -0.12 3.22 -10.89
N ARG A 24 0.43 2.11 -11.41
CA ARG A 24 -0.34 1.15 -12.21
C ARG A 24 -1.50 0.53 -11.42
N LEU A 25 -1.24 0.14 -10.18
CA LEU A 25 -2.28 -0.38 -9.28
C LEU A 25 -3.37 0.68 -9.00
N GLN A 26 -2.98 1.95 -8.82
CA GLN A 26 -3.92 3.04 -8.64
C GLN A 26 -4.81 3.24 -9.89
N VAL A 27 -4.25 3.13 -11.10
CA VAL A 27 -5.03 3.21 -12.33
C VAL A 27 -6.07 2.09 -12.41
N ILE A 28 -5.72 0.87 -12.00
CA ILE A 28 -6.66 -0.25 -11.94
C ILE A 28 -7.78 0.04 -10.92
N GLN A 29 -7.42 0.51 -9.72
CA GLN A 29 -8.42 0.91 -8.71
C GLN A 29 -9.36 1.98 -9.25
N ASN A 30 -8.84 3.01 -9.90
CA ASN A 30 -9.65 4.10 -10.45
C ASN A 30 -10.63 3.59 -11.52
N LYS A 31 -10.19 2.69 -12.41
CA LYS A 31 -11.05 2.07 -13.42
C LYS A 31 -12.16 1.23 -12.79
N PHE A 32 -11.81 0.44 -11.77
CA PHE A 32 -12.76 -0.36 -11.01
C PHE A 32 -13.83 0.52 -10.35
N CYS A 33 -13.42 1.53 -9.57
CA CYS A 33 -14.37 2.44 -8.91
C CYS A 33 -15.33 3.11 -9.91
N ARG A 34 -14.85 3.47 -11.11
CA ARG A 34 -15.69 4.06 -12.16
C ARG A 34 -16.69 3.07 -12.74
N ALA A 35 -16.27 1.83 -12.99
CA ALA A 35 -17.14 0.80 -13.53
C ALA A 35 -18.27 0.44 -12.54
N GLU A 36 -17.94 0.30 -11.25
CA GLU A 36 -18.92 -0.02 -10.20
C GLU A 36 -19.95 1.10 -9.96
N THR A 37 -19.54 2.37 -10.14
CA THR A 37 -20.42 3.53 -9.94
C THR A 37 -21.09 4.02 -11.23
N ASP A 38 -20.80 3.37 -12.36
CA ASP A 38 -21.15 3.83 -13.71
C ASP A 38 -20.90 5.34 -13.94
N ALA A 39 -19.80 5.84 -13.36
CA ALA A 39 -19.56 7.27 -13.29
C ALA A 39 -19.11 7.86 -14.63
N HIS A 40 -19.81 8.90 -15.10
CA HIS A 40 -19.45 9.62 -16.32
C HIS A 40 -18.00 10.13 -16.29
N TRP A 41 -17.32 10.20 -17.44
CA TRP A 41 -15.89 10.54 -17.55
C TRP A 41 -15.50 11.87 -16.85
N CYS A 42 -16.42 12.83 -16.76
CA CYS A 42 -16.20 14.12 -16.11
C CYS A 42 -16.09 14.05 -14.57
N VAL A 43 -16.56 12.96 -13.96
CA VAL A 43 -16.48 12.76 -12.51
C VAL A 43 -15.02 12.57 -12.11
N ARG A 44 -14.53 13.39 -11.17
CA ARG A 44 -13.16 13.31 -10.68
C ARG A 44 -12.98 12.06 -9.82
N ASN A 45 -11.85 11.37 -9.97
CA ASN A 45 -11.53 10.18 -9.17
C ASN A 45 -11.53 10.49 -7.66
N SER A 46 -11.13 11.70 -7.25
CA SER A 46 -11.18 12.13 -5.85
C SER A 46 -12.58 12.13 -5.25
N VAL A 47 -13.61 12.44 -6.05
CA VAL A 47 -15.02 12.41 -5.64
C VAL A 47 -15.45 10.96 -5.44
N LEU A 48 -15.13 10.08 -6.39
CA LEU A 48 -15.41 8.64 -6.27
C LEU A 48 -14.76 8.02 -5.03
N HIS A 49 -13.51 8.37 -4.75
CA HIS A 49 -12.82 7.89 -3.55
C HIS A 49 -13.46 8.38 -2.25
N ARG A 50 -13.93 9.62 -2.21
CA ARG A 50 -14.60 10.16 -1.03
C ARG A 50 -15.97 9.53 -0.84
N ASP A 51 -16.77 9.46 -1.91
CA ASP A 51 -18.15 9.00 -1.86
C ASP A 51 -18.23 7.48 -1.60
N LEU A 52 -17.24 6.71 -2.07
CA LEU A 52 -17.09 5.28 -1.76
C LEU A 52 -16.33 5.01 -0.45
N GLU A 53 -15.87 6.06 0.25
CA GLU A 53 -15.00 5.97 1.43
C GLU A 53 -13.74 5.10 1.22
N LEU A 54 -13.25 5.05 -0.02
CA LEU A 54 -12.13 4.20 -0.43
C LEU A 54 -10.81 4.96 -0.40
N PRO A 55 -9.83 4.57 0.44
CA PRO A 55 -8.50 5.13 0.36
C PRO A 55 -7.84 4.76 -0.97
N THR A 56 -6.95 5.63 -1.46
CA THR A 56 -6.08 5.30 -2.59
C THR A 56 -5.14 4.16 -2.21
N ILE A 57 -4.76 3.33 -3.17
CA ILE A 57 -3.79 2.24 -2.94
C ILE A 57 -2.50 2.80 -2.32
N SER A 58 -1.99 3.92 -2.81
CA SER A 58 -0.78 4.52 -2.25
C SER A 58 -0.93 4.88 -0.77
N LYS A 59 -2.04 5.51 -0.37
CA LYS A 59 -2.31 5.85 1.04
C LYS A 59 -2.43 4.59 1.88
N TYR A 60 -3.25 3.63 1.42
CA TYR A 60 -3.46 2.38 2.12
C TYR A 60 -2.16 1.58 2.32
N MET A 61 -1.32 1.49 1.28
CA MET A 61 -0.01 0.83 1.35
C MET A 61 0.93 1.52 2.33
N LYS A 62 0.98 2.85 2.33
CA LYS A 62 1.81 3.61 3.27
C LYS A 62 1.35 3.41 4.71
N ASP A 63 0.05 3.47 4.96
CA ASP A 63 -0.51 3.30 6.31
C ASP A 63 -0.34 1.85 6.80
N ALA A 64 -0.53 0.86 5.93
CA ALA A 64 -0.30 -0.54 6.24
C ALA A 64 1.18 -0.85 6.51
N SER A 65 2.09 -0.25 5.72
CA SER A 65 3.54 -0.36 5.90
C SER A 65 3.95 0.21 7.25
N LYS A 66 3.51 1.44 7.55
CA LYS A 66 3.79 2.10 8.82
C LYS A 66 3.31 1.25 10.01
N ARG A 67 2.06 0.78 9.96
CA ARG A 67 1.50 -0.09 11.02
C ARG A 67 2.31 -1.36 11.20
N PHE A 68 2.76 -1.99 10.12
CA PHE A 68 3.60 -3.17 10.20
C PHE A 68 4.94 -2.88 10.92
N PHE A 69 5.63 -1.81 10.51
CA PHE A 69 6.91 -1.45 11.13
C PHE A 69 6.75 -0.98 12.58
N ASP A 70 5.67 -0.29 12.93
CA ASP A 70 5.38 0.12 14.31
C ASP A 70 5.15 -1.10 15.23
N ILE A 71 4.44 -2.13 14.73
CA ILE A 71 4.27 -3.41 15.43
C ILE A 71 5.60 -4.16 15.55
N ALA A 72 6.37 -4.25 14.47
CA ALA A 72 7.66 -4.94 14.48
C ALA A 72 8.67 -4.29 15.45
N ARG A 73 8.68 -2.94 15.53
CA ARG A 73 9.54 -2.19 16.46
C ARG A 73 9.16 -2.37 17.92
N SER A 74 7.87 -2.53 18.22
CA SER A 74 7.36 -2.76 19.57
C SER A 74 7.31 -4.23 19.98
N HIS A 75 7.73 -5.14 19.10
CA HIS A 75 7.61 -6.58 19.31
C HIS A 75 8.56 -7.09 20.42
N PRO A 76 8.12 -8.00 21.32
CA PRO A 76 8.97 -8.52 22.40
C PRO A 76 10.17 -9.33 21.89
N ASN A 77 10.07 -9.94 20.71
CA ASN A 77 11.17 -10.66 20.06
C ASN A 77 12.24 -9.70 19.50
N ALA A 78 13.45 -9.78 20.04
CA ALA A 78 14.60 -8.97 19.65
C ALA A 78 15.02 -9.14 18.18
N LEU A 79 14.84 -10.33 17.59
CA LEU A 79 15.19 -10.58 16.18
C LEU A 79 14.30 -9.78 15.22
N LEU A 80 13.01 -9.67 15.53
CA LEU A 80 12.06 -8.90 14.73
C LEU A 80 12.31 -7.40 14.84
N ARG A 81 12.75 -6.92 16.01
CA ARG A 81 13.18 -5.52 16.20
C ARG A 81 14.44 -5.22 15.39
N ALA A 82 15.45 -6.08 15.44
CA ALA A 82 16.70 -5.90 14.69
C ALA A 82 16.48 -5.93 13.17
N ALA A 83 15.51 -6.72 12.69
CA ALA A 83 15.17 -6.78 11.27
C ALA A 83 14.56 -5.48 10.71
N VAL A 84 13.92 -4.65 11.55
CA VAL A 84 13.37 -3.35 11.12
C VAL A 84 14.49 -2.37 10.73
N ASP A 85 15.60 -2.41 11.46
CA ASP A 85 16.75 -1.53 11.24
C ASP A 85 17.82 -2.17 10.32
N TYR A 86 17.49 -3.31 9.68
CA TYR A 86 18.40 -4.00 8.77
C TYR A 86 18.66 -3.17 7.51
N GLN A 87 19.89 -2.71 7.36
CA GLN A 87 20.38 -2.11 6.13
C GLN A 87 21.07 -3.19 5.29
N PRO A 88 20.63 -3.46 4.05
CA PRO A 88 21.27 -4.45 3.21
C PRO A 88 22.72 -4.02 2.93
N PRO A 89 23.68 -4.98 2.89
CA PRO A 89 25.07 -4.66 2.58
C PRO A 89 25.15 -3.96 1.22
N HIS A 90 25.89 -2.84 1.18
CA HIS A 90 26.11 -2.10 -0.05
C HIS A 90 26.72 -3.02 -1.12
N PRO A 91 26.26 -2.98 -2.38
CA PRO A 91 26.87 -3.76 -3.45
C PRO A 91 28.37 -3.41 -3.51
N TYR A 92 29.22 -4.44 -3.42
CA TYR A 92 30.66 -4.26 -3.65
C TYR A 92 30.89 -3.75 -5.08
N PRO A 93 31.92 -2.91 -5.30
CA PRO A 93 32.23 -2.31 -6.60
C PRO A 93 32.53 -3.33 -7.70
#